data_AF-A0ABD4YS17-F1
#
_entry.id   AF-A0ABD4YS17-F1
#
_cell.length_a   1.000
_cell.length_b   1.000
_cell.length_c   1.000
_cell.angle_alpha   90.00
_cell.angle_beta   90.00
_cell.angle_gamma   90.00
#
_symmetry.space_group_name_H-M   'P 1'
#
loop_
_entity.id
_entity.type
_entity.pdbx_description
1 polymer ?
#
loop_
_entity_poly.entity_id
_entity_poly.type
_entity_poly.pdbx_seq_one_letter_code
_entity_poly.pdbx_strand_id
1 'polypeptide(L)' 'MPETDWFPGNTLPDRQGYFEVEFASGETEITRYGMLGWEPEEERGHILRWRGLDPAIEQAEIDRETAVLKNSDDVIG' A
#
# COMPACT_ATOMS: atom_id res chain seq x y z
N MET A 1 -9.85 3.96 15.66
CA MET A 1 -9.08 5.19 15.35
C MET A 1 -9.48 5.59 13.95
N PRO A 2 -9.64 6.88 13.59
CA PRO A 2 -9.86 7.22 12.19
C PRO A 2 -8.64 6.73 11.41
N GLU A 3 -8.84 5.76 10.53
CA GLU A 3 -7.74 5.08 9.83
C GLU A 3 -7.06 6.00 8.80
N THR A 4 -7.54 7.23 8.62
CA THR A 4 -7.12 8.18 7.58
C THR A 4 -6.13 9.25 8.05
N ASP A 5 -5.72 9.23 9.33
CA ASP A 5 -4.70 10.14 9.86
C ASP A 5 -3.29 9.73 9.42
N TRP A 6 -2.43 10.72 9.19
CA TRP A 6 -1.04 10.49 8.79
C TRP A 6 -0.17 10.19 10.01
N PHE A 7 0.41 9.00 10.03
CA PHE A 7 1.38 8.51 11.00
C PHE A 7 2.81 8.68 10.45
N PRO A 8 3.80 8.99 11.30
CA PRO A 8 5.19 9.11 10.85
C PRO A 8 5.73 7.75 10.37
N GLY A 9 6.59 7.75 9.35
CA GLY A 9 7.22 6.54 8.77
C GLY A 9 8.07 5.74 9.77
N ASN A 10 8.43 6.36 10.89
CA ASN A 10 9.16 5.74 11.99
C ASN A 10 8.24 4.97 12.98
N THR A 11 6.92 5.12 12.85
CA THR A 11 5.90 4.28 13.49
C THR A 11 5.47 3.25 12.46
N LEU A 12 5.33 1.98 12.83
CA LEU A 12 4.90 0.94 11.87
C LEU A 12 3.42 0.60 12.09
N PRO A 13 2.68 0.21 11.03
CA PRO A 13 1.31 -0.24 11.18
C PRO A 13 1.24 -1.53 12.00
N ASP A 14 0.20 -1.63 12.83
CA ASP A 14 -0.05 -2.81 13.68
C ASP A 14 -0.73 -3.96 12.88
N ARG A 15 -1.23 -3.67 11.67
CA ARG A 15 -1.89 -4.62 10.76
C ARG A 15 -1.17 -4.73 9.44
N GLN A 16 -1.23 -5.90 8.82
CA GLN A 16 -0.83 -6.09 7.43
C GLN A 16 -1.94 -5.63 6.49
N GLY A 17 -1.58 -5.10 5.32
CA GLY A 17 -2.54 -4.57 4.36
C GLY A 17 -1.94 -3.53 3.43
N TYR A 18 -2.79 -2.79 2.73
CA TYR A 18 -2.39 -1.67 1.89
C TYR A 18 -2.56 -0.36 2.66
N PHE A 19 -1.57 0.51 2.53
CA PHE A 19 -1.53 1.82 3.18
C PHE A 19 -1.09 2.86 2.17
N GLU A 20 -1.53 4.09 2.34
CA GLU A 20 -0.95 5.19 1.59
C GLU A 20 0.29 5.67 2.31
N VAL A 21 1.42 5.78 1.60
CA VAL A 21 2.69 6.28 2.11
C VAL A 21 3.08 7.53 1.34
N GLU A 22 3.69 8.48 2.02
CA GLU A 22 4.33 9.64 1.40
C GLU A 22 5.85 9.48 1.47
N PHE A 23 6.49 9.57 0.32
CA PHE A 23 7.94 9.49 0.20
C PHE A 23 8.60 10.85 0.38
N ALA A 24 9.90 10.84 0.66
CA ALA A 24 10.71 12.06 0.74
C ALA A 24 10.73 12.90 -0.56
N SER A 25 10.35 12.32 -1.70
CA SER A 25 10.14 13.05 -2.95
C SER A 25 8.89 13.96 -2.94
N GLY A 26 8.00 13.80 -1.96
CA GLY A 26 6.70 14.47 -1.90
C GLY A 26 5.60 13.72 -2.66
N GLU A 27 5.89 12.52 -3.16
CA GLU A 27 4.92 11.66 -3.84
C GLU A 27 4.21 10.75 -2.84
N THR A 28 2.89 10.60 -3.01
CA THR A 28 2.07 9.68 -2.23
C THR A 28 1.71 8.46 -3.06
N GLU A 29 1.88 7.26 -2.52
CA GLU A 29 1.57 6.01 -3.21
C GLU A 29 0.99 4.96 -2.27
N ILE A 30 0.24 4.01 -2.84
CA ILE A 30 -0.26 2.86 -2.10
C ILE A 30 0.82 1.78 -2.04
N THR A 31 1.25 1.46 -0.83
CA THR A 31 2.30 0.48 -0.53
C THR A 31 1.73 -0.58 0.41
N ARG A 32 2.13 -1.84 0.18
CA ARG A 32 1.72 -2.95 1.04
C ARG A 32 2.66 -3.04 2.24
N TYR A 33 2.09 -3.23 3.43
CA TYR A 33 2.83 -3.61 4.62
C TYR A 33 2.57 -5.08 4.94
N GLY A 34 3.61 -5.90 4.81
CA GLY A 34 3.61 -7.34 5.02
C GLY A 34 4.46 -7.77 6.22
N MET A 35 4.72 -9.07 6.34
CA MET A 35 5.56 -9.62 7.41
C MET A 35 7.02 -9.17 7.37
N LEU A 36 7.53 -8.79 6.19
CA LEU A 36 8.89 -8.32 5.99
C LEU A 36 9.01 -6.79 6.13
N GLY A 37 7.88 -6.09 6.28
CA GLY A 37 7.81 -4.63 6.33
C GLY A 37 7.11 -4.04 5.10
N TRP A 38 7.55 -2.86 4.68
CA TRP A 38 7.03 -2.14 3.53
C TRP A 38 7.52 -2.77 2.22
N GLU A 39 6.59 -3.05 1.30
CA GLU A 39 6.88 -3.56 -0.05
C GLU A 39 6.37 -2.54 -1.09
N PRO A 40 7.25 -2.00 -1.96
CA PRO A 40 8.61 -2.47 -2.28
C PRO A 40 9.72 -1.99 -1.32
N GLU A 41 10.70 -2.87 -1.06
CA GLU A 41 11.89 -2.61 -0.24
C GLU A 41 12.77 -1.51 -0.84
N GLU A 42 13.02 -0.45 -0.06
CA GLU A 42 14.10 0.58 -0.11
C GLU A 42 14.45 1.30 -1.42
N GLU A 43 14.26 0.71 -2.61
CA GLU A 43 14.65 1.28 -3.90
C GLU A 43 13.83 2.51 -4.32
N ARG A 44 12.63 2.69 -3.75
CA ARG A 44 11.72 3.81 -4.10
C ARG A 44 11.86 5.03 -3.20
N GLY A 45 12.67 4.93 -2.14
CA GLY A 45 13.00 6.04 -1.25
C GLY A 45 12.45 5.90 0.16
N HIS A 46 12.84 6.85 1.02
CA HIS A 46 12.49 6.86 2.43
C HIS A 46 11.04 7.30 2.64
N ILE A 47 10.23 6.47 3.30
CA ILE A 47 8.86 6.78 3.70
C ILE A 47 8.90 7.82 4.82
N LEU A 48 8.28 8.98 4.61
CA LEU A 48 8.18 10.04 5.62
C LEU A 48 6.99 9.81 6.56
N ARG A 49 5.87 9.39 6.00
CA ARG A 49 4.61 9.14 6.71
C ARG A 49 3.74 8.15 5.96
N TRP A 50 2.84 7.50 6.67
CA TRP A 50 1.85 6.58 6.12
C TRP A 50 0.50 6.81 6.78
N ARG A 51 -0.57 6.40 6.13
CA ARG A 51 -1.92 6.37 6.71
C ARG A 51 -2.65 5.13 6.25
N GLY A 52 -3.62 4.70 7.04
CA GLY A 52 -4.58 3.70 6.59
C GLY A 52 -5.37 4.24 5.40
N LEU A 53 -5.68 3.34 4.48
CA LEU A 53 -6.55 3.65 3.36
C LEU A 53 -8.00 3.65 3.81
N ASP A 54 -8.81 4.45 3.12
CA ASP A 54 -10.25 4.24 3.15
C ASP A 54 -10.55 2.81 2.67
N PRO A 55 -11.46 2.08 3.33
CA PRO A 55 -11.78 0.70 2.96
C PRO A 55 -12.29 0.58 1.51
N ALA A 56 -12.88 1.65 0.96
CA ALA A 56 -13.27 1.73 -0.45
C ALA A 56 -12.06 1.75 -1.40
N ILE A 57 -10.96 2.39 -1.01
CA ILE A 57 -9.71 2.45 -1.78
C ILE A 57 -8.94 1.14 -1.64
N GLU A 58 -8.84 0.60 -0.42
CA GLU A 58 -8.21 -0.70 -0.16
C GLU A 58 -8.88 -1.80 -1.01
N GLN A 59 -10.22 -1.81 -1.05
CA GLN A 59 -10.98 -2.75 -1.86
C GLN A 59 -10.77 -2.55 -3.37
N ALA A 60 -10.61 -1.30 -3.82
CA ALA A 60 -10.34 -0.99 -5.22
C ALA A 60 -8.95 -1.46 -5.67
N GLU A 61 -7.93 -1.35 -4.82
CA GLU A 61 -6.59 -1.87 -5.13
C GLU A 61 -6.56 -3.40 -5.11
N ILE A 62 -7.29 -4.03 -4.18
CA ILE A 62 -7.48 -5.49 -4.19
C ILE A 62 -8.19 -5.94 -5.49
N ASP A 63 -9.23 -5.22 -5.93
CA ASP A 63 -9.94 -5.51 -7.18
C ASP A 63 -9.03 -5.32 -8.40
N ARG A 64 -8.21 -4.27 -8.41
CA ARG A 64 -7.21 -4.01 -9.46
C ARG A 64 -6.16 -5.13 -9.53
N GLU A 65 -5.59 -5.54 -8.40
CA GLU A 65 -4.62 -6.64 -8.34
C GLU A 65 -5.26 -7.96 -8.79
N THR A 66 -6.50 -8.23 -8.34
CA THR A 66 -7.27 -9.39 -8.76
C THR A 66 -7.59 -9.36 -10.26
N ALA A 67 -7.92 -8.20 -10.82
CA ALA A 67 -8.19 -8.03 -12.25
C ALA A 67 -6.94 -8.29 -13.10
N VAL A 68 -5.76 -7.85 -12.64
CA VAL A 68 -4.47 -8.17 -13.28
C VAL A 68 -4.22 -9.67 -13.29
N LEU A 69 -4.45 -10.35 -12.17
CA LEU A 69 -4.32 -11.81 -12.07
C LEU A 69 -5.32 -12.54 -12.97
N LYS A 70 -6.56 -12.08 -13.02
CA LYS A 70 -7.64 -12.73 -13.78
C LYS A 70 -7.50 -12.56 -15.30
N ASN A 71 -6.96 -11.42 -15.76
CA ASN A 71 -6.64 -11.21 -17.17
C ASN A 71 -5.45 -12.08 -17.64
N SER A 72 -4.60 -12.54 -16.72
CA SER A 72 -3.45 -13.39 -17.06
C SER A 72 -3.84 -14.86 -17.31
N ASP A 73 -5.01 -15.28 -16.78
CA ASP A 73 -5.55 -16.64 -16.97
C ASP A 73 -6.21 -16.83 -18.36
N ASP A 74 -6.74 -15.75 -18.95
CA ASP A 74 -7.44 -15.78 -20.26
C ASP A 74 -6.48 -15.83 -21.47
N VAL A 75 -5.19 -15.55 -21.29
CA VAL A 75 -4.17 -15.59 -22.34
C VAL A 75 -3.58 -17.00 -22.57
N ILE A 76 -3.85 -17.95 -21.67
CA ILE A 76 -3.42 -19.36 -21.80
C ILE A 76 -4.68 -20.26 -21.91
N GLY A 77 -5.57 -19.94 -22.85
CA GLY A 77 -6.76 -20.73 -23.18
C GLY A 77 -6.83 -21.08 -24.66
#